data_AF-A0A9D4QAR2-F1
#
_entry.id   AF-A0A9D4QAR2-F1
#
_cell.length_a   1.000
_cell.length_b   1.000
_cell.length_c   1.000
_cell.angle_alpha   90.00
_cell.angle_beta   90.00
_cell.angle_gamma   90.00
#
_symmetry.space_group_name_H-M   'P 1'
#
loop_
_entity.id
_entity.type
_entity.pdbx_description
1 polymer ?
#
loop_
_entity_poly.entity_id
_entity_poly.type
_entity_poly.pdbx_seq_one_letter_code
_entity_poly.pdbx_strand_id
1 'polypeptide(L)'
;MHGCTAFGWMTLQGNKAAGTDMHSRIAQSVGISRDQAKIINYARIYGAGLPFAQRLFMQFNHRLSSQEAASKAKMMYAQTKGVRVHGGENVGRQNVRVQGARKVWSGGSESHMFNKLEEIANSKVPRTPVLGCCISRALEPAAVNTNFFNSRINWVVQSSAVDYLHLMLVTMRWLMEDFAIRGRFAVSIHDEVRFLVASEDRYRAALALQVTNLLTRAFFAWRLGMRDLPQSVAFFSSVEVDTVLRKEVDMDCVTPSNPQGLKEGYGIPPGEALDIYAVLEKTKGGRLSPEAESA
;
A
#
# COMPACT_ATOMS: atom_id res chain seq x y z
N MET A 1 10.10 -2.18 16.85
CA MET A 1 8.68 -2.57 16.62
C MET A 1 8.43 -2.88 15.15
N HIS A 2 8.98 -2.07 14.22
CA HIS A 2 8.96 -2.36 12.78
C HIS A 2 9.43 -3.77 12.44
N GLY A 3 8.74 -4.43 11.50
CA GLY A 3 9.14 -5.74 11.00
C GLY A 3 9.04 -6.90 11.98
N CYS A 4 8.41 -6.73 13.15
CA CYS A 4 8.31 -7.79 14.16
C CYS A 4 7.40 -8.97 13.76
N THR A 5 6.59 -8.80 12.72
CA THR A 5 5.75 -9.86 12.16
C THR A 5 6.35 -10.35 10.84
N ALA A 6 6.08 -11.60 10.47
CA ALA A 6 6.51 -12.14 9.18
C ALA A 6 6.06 -11.25 8.02
N PHE A 7 4.79 -10.81 8.04
CA PHE A 7 4.27 -9.85 7.05
C PHE A 7 5.05 -8.53 7.05
N GLY A 8 5.26 -7.91 8.22
CA GLY A 8 6.01 -6.66 8.33
C GLY A 8 7.45 -6.78 7.84
N TRP A 9 8.13 -7.89 8.12
CA TRP A 9 9.48 -8.15 7.61
C TRP A 9 9.49 -8.30 6.08
N MET A 10 8.56 -9.10 5.53
CA MET A 10 8.42 -9.28 4.08
C MET A 10 8.13 -7.96 3.36
N THR A 11 7.41 -7.03 3.98
CA THR A 11 7.14 -5.71 3.39
C THR A 11 8.33 -4.74 3.50
N LEU A 12 9.10 -4.80 4.59
CA LEU A 12 10.21 -3.85 4.82
C LEU A 12 11.53 -4.26 4.17
N GLN A 13 11.79 -5.57 4.07
CA GLN A 13 13.07 -6.15 3.65
C GLN A 13 12.92 -7.23 2.57
N GLY A 14 11.69 -7.61 2.21
CA GLY A 14 11.45 -8.61 1.17
C GLY A 14 11.91 -8.12 -0.20
N ASN A 15 12.56 -9.00 -0.95
CA ASN A 15 13.09 -8.71 -2.27
C ASN A 15 12.50 -9.67 -3.30
N LYS A 16 12.02 -9.12 -4.42
CA LYS A 16 11.48 -9.87 -5.56
C LYS A 16 12.51 -10.82 -6.18
N ALA A 17 13.73 -10.35 -6.39
CA ALA A 17 14.81 -11.15 -7.00
C ALA A 17 15.23 -12.32 -6.12
N ALA A 18 15.25 -12.12 -4.80
CA ALA A 18 15.56 -13.18 -3.84
C ALA A 18 14.35 -14.09 -3.52
N GLY A 19 13.17 -13.81 -4.09
CA GLY A 19 11.93 -14.54 -3.81
C GLY A 19 11.45 -14.44 -2.34
N THR A 20 11.97 -13.45 -1.59
CA THR A 20 11.66 -13.29 -0.16
C THR A 20 10.46 -12.37 0.09
N ASP A 21 9.96 -11.68 -0.94
CA ASP A 21 8.75 -10.85 -0.85
C ASP A 21 7.48 -11.68 -0.67
N MET A 22 6.43 -11.04 -0.14
CA MET A 22 5.16 -11.70 0.20
C MET A 22 4.50 -12.43 -0.98
N HIS A 23 4.64 -11.92 -2.21
CA HIS A 23 4.02 -12.53 -3.38
C HIS A 23 4.79 -13.76 -3.81
N SER A 24 6.12 -13.70 -3.82
CA SER A 24 6.99 -14.83 -4.16
C SER A 24 6.84 -15.99 -3.17
N ARG A 25 6.75 -15.70 -1.86
CA ARG A 25 6.54 -16.72 -0.83
C ARG A 25 5.22 -17.48 -1.01
N ILE A 26 4.15 -16.75 -1.33
CA ILE A 26 2.84 -17.37 -1.56
C ILE A 26 2.84 -18.13 -2.88
N ALA A 27 3.40 -17.56 -3.95
CA ALA A 27 3.57 -18.21 -5.23
C ALA A 27 4.27 -19.57 -5.11
N GLN A 28 5.37 -19.63 -4.35
CA GLN A 28 6.12 -20.85 -4.07
C GLN A 28 5.28 -21.87 -3.28
N SER A 29 4.54 -21.43 -2.27
CA SER A 29 3.73 -22.31 -1.41
C SER A 29 2.58 -23.00 -2.17
N VAL A 30 1.87 -22.28 -3.03
CA VAL A 30 0.72 -22.83 -3.78
C VAL A 30 1.06 -23.31 -5.19
N GLY A 31 2.29 -23.09 -5.65
CA GLY A 31 2.77 -23.48 -6.96
C GLY A 31 2.07 -22.72 -8.09
N ILE A 32 2.06 -21.39 -8.00
CA ILE A 32 1.51 -20.47 -9.01
C ILE A 32 2.53 -19.41 -9.39
N SER A 33 2.28 -18.62 -10.43
CA SER A 33 3.16 -17.50 -10.77
C SER A 33 3.07 -16.37 -9.73
N ARG A 34 4.11 -15.53 -9.65
CA ARG A 34 4.12 -14.37 -8.76
C ARG A 34 2.99 -13.39 -9.06
N ASP A 35 2.67 -13.19 -10.34
CA ASP A 35 1.59 -12.28 -10.75
C ASP A 35 0.21 -12.83 -10.37
N GLN A 36 0.00 -14.14 -10.49
CA GLN A 36 -1.18 -14.82 -9.97
C GLN A 36 -1.28 -14.68 -8.44
N ALA A 37 -0.16 -14.85 -7.73
CA ALA A 37 -0.12 -14.67 -6.28
C ALA A 37 -0.41 -13.22 -5.86
N LYS A 38 0.01 -12.24 -6.66
CA LYS A 38 -0.33 -10.82 -6.45
C LYS A 38 -1.84 -10.60 -6.45
N ILE A 39 -2.55 -11.13 -7.44
CA ILE A 39 -4.02 -11.03 -7.54
C ILE A 39 -4.69 -11.65 -6.30
N ILE A 40 -4.27 -12.85 -5.91
CA ILE A 40 -4.85 -13.56 -4.75
C ILE A 40 -4.58 -12.83 -3.44
N ASN A 41 -3.35 -12.32 -3.24
CA ASN A 41 -2.98 -11.61 -2.01
C ASN A 41 -3.84 -10.37 -1.81
N TYR A 42 -3.97 -9.55 -2.85
CA TYR A 42 -4.81 -8.35 -2.77
C TYR A 42 -6.26 -8.72 -2.48
N ALA A 43 -6.83 -9.66 -3.23
CA ALA A 43 -8.21 -10.07 -2.99
C ALA A 43 -8.44 -10.55 -1.55
N ARG A 44 -7.50 -11.32 -0.98
CA ARG A 44 -7.57 -11.81 0.40
C ARG A 44 -7.52 -10.67 1.43
N ILE A 45 -6.62 -9.70 1.24
CA ILE A 45 -6.50 -8.52 2.12
C ILE A 45 -7.80 -7.70 2.09
N TYR A 46 -8.45 -7.58 0.92
CA TYR A 46 -9.74 -6.91 0.76
C TYR A 46 -10.96 -7.75 1.19
N GLY A 47 -10.75 -8.87 1.87
CA GLY A 47 -11.83 -9.64 2.48
C GLY A 47 -12.42 -10.77 1.62
N ALA A 48 -11.78 -11.12 0.50
CA ALA A 48 -12.15 -12.33 -0.23
C ALA A 48 -11.91 -13.59 0.64
N GLY A 49 -12.80 -14.57 0.52
CA GLY A 49 -12.75 -15.83 1.28
C GLY A 49 -12.21 -17.02 0.49
N LEU A 50 -12.16 -18.19 1.12
CA LEU A 50 -11.73 -19.45 0.50
C LEU A 50 -12.42 -19.76 -0.85
N PRO A 51 -13.76 -19.62 -0.99
CA PRO A 51 -14.44 -19.96 -2.24
C PRO A 51 -13.99 -19.10 -3.44
N PHE A 52 -13.54 -17.87 -3.17
CA PHE A 52 -13.01 -16.99 -4.21
C PHE A 52 -11.62 -17.45 -4.65
N ALA A 53 -10.74 -17.78 -3.70
CA ALA A 53 -9.41 -18.30 -4.01
C ALA A 53 -9.47 -19.64 -4.78
N GLN A 54 -10.40 -20.53 -4.41
CA GLN A 54 -10.64 -21.79 -5.13
C GLN A 54 -10.97 -21.54 -6.61
N ARG A 55 -11.92 -20.63 -6.88
CA ARG A 55 -12.29 -20.26 -8.25
C ARG A 55 -11.11 -19.69 -9.03
N LEU A 56 -10.31 -18.81 -8.42
CA LEU A 56 -9.10 -18.27 -9.04
C LEU A 56 -8.06 -19.34 -9.36
N PHE A 57 -7.82 -20.30 -8.47
CA PHE A 57 -6.89 -21.40 -8.75
C PHE A 57 -7.32 -22.24 -9.96
N MET A 58 -8.63 -22.51 -10.08
CA MET A 58 -9.18 -23.23 -11.23
C MET A 58 -9.14 -22.42 -12.53
N GLN A 59 -9.24 -21.09 -12.45
CA GLN A 59 -9.06 -20.20 -13.60
C GLN A 59 -7.60 -20.15 -14.05
N PHE A 60 -6.65 -20.12 -13.12
CA PHE A 60 -5.22 -20.10 -13.41
C PHE A 60 -4.69 -21.42 -13.95
N ASN A 61 -5.34 -22.53 -13.61
CA ASN A 61 -4.99 -23.84 -14.12
C ASN A 61 -6.24 -24.70 -14.32
N HIS A 62 -6.67 -24.83 -15.57
CA HIS A 62 -7.85 -25.62 -15.94
C HIS A 62 -7.73 -27.13 -15.66
N ARG A 63 -6.52 -27.64 -15.37
CA ARG A 63 -6.29 -29.05 -15.02
C ARG A 63 -6.49 -29.33 -13.53
N LEU A 64 -6.63 -28.31 -12.70
CA LEU A 64 -6.83 -28.46 -11.26
C LEU A 64 -8.27 -28.89 -10.97
N SER A 65 -8.44 -30.01 -10.26
CA SER A 65 -9.76 -30.41 -9.77
C SER A 65 -10.25 -29.46 -8.67
N SER A 66 -11.58 -29.42 -8.47
CA SER A 66 -12.18 -28.61 -7.41
C SER A 66 -11.65 -28.99 -6.02
N GLN A 67 -11.38 -30.29 -5.79
CA GLN A 67 -10.85 -30.79 -4.52
C GLN A 67 -9.40 -30.34 -4.29
N GLU A 68 -8.54 -30.42 -5.31
CA GLU A 68 -7.17 -29.93 -5.22
C GLU A 68 -7.13 -28.40 -5.02
N ALA A 69 -7.97 -27.66 -5.73
CA ALA A 69 -8.08 -26.21 -5.57
C ALA A 69 -8.55 -25.84 -4.16
N ALA A 70 -9.47 -26.63 -3.59
CA ALA A 70 -9.91 -26.47 -2.21
C ALA A 70 -8.80 -26.73 -1.19
N SER A 71 -8.01 -27.80 -1.39
CA SER A 71 -6.87 -28.13 -0.53
C SER A 71 -5.78 -27.04 -0.60
N LYS A 72 -5.44 -26.58 -1.81
CA LYS A 72 -4.49 -25.47 -2.01
C LYS A 72 -4.94 -24.18 -1.34
N ALA A 73 -6.22 -23.80 -1.50
CA ALA A 73 -6.78 -22.64 -0.83
C ALA A 73 -6.72 -22.78 0.70
N LYS A 74 -7.14 -23.92 1.25
CA LYS A 74 -7.08 -24.16 2.71
C LYS A 74 -5.66 -24.03 3.24
N MET A 75 -4.69 -24.67 2.58
CA MET A 75 -3.27 -24.61 2.95
C MET A 75 -2.76 -23.17 2.94
N MET A 76 -3.03 -22.42 1.87
CA MET A 76 -2.62 -21.02 1.76
C MET A 76 -3.23 -20.16 2.87
N TYR A 77 -4.53 -20.27 3.14
CA TYR A 77 -5.18 -19.49 4.21
C TYR A 77 -4.66 -19.87 5.59
N ALA A 78 -4.36 -21.14 5.83
CA ALA A 78 -3.78 -21.59 7.10
C ALA A 78 -2.37 -21.03 7.32
N GLN A 79 -1.51 -21.00 6.29
CA GLN A 79 -0.16 -20.43 6.40
C GLN A 79 -0.16 -18.91 6.55
N THR A 80 -1.15 -18.23 5.97
CA THR A 80 -1.19 -16.76 5.91
C THR A 80 -2.07 -16.19 7.01
N LYS A 81 -3.37 -16.41 6.94
CA LYS A 81 -4.32 -15.94 7.95
C LYS A 81 -4.18 -16.70 9.26
N GLY A 82 -3.78 -17.97 9.22
CA GLY A 82 -3.69 -18.80 10.42
C GLY A 82 -4.99 -19.56 10.71
N VAL A 83 -5.10 -20.02 11.95
CA VAL A 83 -6.28 -20.71 12.48
C VAL A 83 -7.02 -19.83 13.48
N ARG A 84 -8.35 -19.98 13.57
CA ARG A 84 -9.16 -19.30 14.58
C ARG A 84 -8.96 -20.00 15.93
N VAL A 85 -8.42 -19.29 16.90
CA VAL A 85 -8.32 -19.72 18.30
C VAL A 85 -9.21 -18.84 19.18
N HIS A 86 -9.70 -19.38 20.30
CA HIS A 86 -10.41 -18.54 21.29
C HIS A 86 -9.40 -17.55 21.88
N GLY A 87 -9.76 -16.27 21.93
CA GLY A 87 -8.93 -15.27 22.58
C GLY A 87 -8.67 -15.65 24.04
N GLY A 88 -7.41 -15.84 24.40
CA GLY A 88 -6.98 -15.82 25.79
C GLY A 88 -6.31 -14.49 26.05
N GLU A 89 -6.54 -13.89 27.22
CA GLU A 89 -5.68 -12.84 27.72
C GLU A 89 -4.43 -13.50 28.31
N ASN A 90 -3.25 -13.08 27.86
CA ASN A 90 -1.99 -13.47 28.49
C ASN A 90 -1.77 -12.59 29.71
N VAL A 91 -2.22 -13.05 30.88
CA VAL A 91 -1.81 -12.48 32.16
C VAL A 91 -0.68 -13.36 32.72
N GLY A 92 0.57 -13.04 32.39
CA GLY A 92 1.75 -13.81 32.79
C GLY A 92 2.00 -15.09 31.95
N ARG A 93 2.45 -16.18 32.60
CA ARG A 93 2.77 -17.49 31.97
C ARG A 93 1.57 -18.45 31.83
N GLN A 94 0.35 -18.00 32.14
CA GLN A 94 -0.86 -18.84 32.06
C GLN A 94 -1.84 -18.31 31.00
N ASN A 95 -2.28 -19.21 30.12
CA ASN A 95 -3.35 -18.95 29.17
C ASN A 95 -4.71 -19.11 29.88
N VAL A 96 -5.33 -17.99 30.29
CA VAL A 96 -6.68 -18.01 30.85
C VAL A 96 -7.69 -17.94 29.70
N ARG A 97 -8.53 -18.97 29.56
CA ARG A 97 -9.66 -18.95 28.61
C ARG A 97 -10.75 -18.03 29.17
N VAL A 98 -10.93 -16.88 28.55
CA VAL A 98 -12.02 -15.96 28.88
C VAL A 98 -13.30 -16.47 28.18
N GLN A 99 -14.32 -16.85 28.94
CA GLN A 99 -15.63 -17.21 28.37
C GLN A 99 -16.24 -15.99 27.66
N GLY A 100 -16.67 -16.17 26.41
CA GLY A 100 -17.16 -15.09 25.56
C GLY A 100 -16.08 -14.35 24.75
N ALA A 101 -14.80 -14.74 24.88
CA ALA A 101 -13.73 -14.13 24.10
C ALA A 101 -13.88 -14.39 22.60
N ARG A 102 -13.73 -13.30 21.83
CA ARG A 102 -13.80 -13.32 20.38
C ARG A 102 -12.70 -14.22 19.80
N LYS A 103 -13.05 -15.02 18.78
CA LYS A 103 -12.06 -15.85 18.08
C LYS A 103 -11.08 -14.96 17.32
N VAL A 104 -9.78 -15.14 17.57
CA VAL A 104 -8.69 -14.43 16.89
C VAL A 104 -7.93 -15.37 15.98
N TRP A 105 -7.29 -14.82 14.95
CA TRP A 105 -6.38 -15.55 14.08
C TRP A 105 -5.03 -15.74 14.77
N SER A 106 -4.46 -16.93 14.67
CA SER A 106 -3.14 -17.27 15.21
C SER A 106 -2.40 -18.26 14.32
N GLY A 107 -1.06 -18.21 14.35
CA GLY A 107 -0.19 -19.17 13.67
C GLY A 107 0.04 -18.93 12.17
N GLY A 108 -0.52 -17.86 11.60
CA GLY A 108 -0.28 -17.45 10.22
C GLY A 108 0.64 -16.23 10.11
N SER A 109 1.31 -16.07 8.96
CA SER A 109 2.24 -14.96 8.70
C SER A 109 1.59 -13.57 8.77
N GLU A 110 0.28 -13.49 8.54
CA GLU A 110 -0.53 -12.27 8.46
C GLU A 110 -1.60 -12.21 9.56
N SER A 111 -1.61 -13.14 10.52
CA SER A 111 -2.65 -13.23 11.56
C SER A 111 -2.85 -11.92 12.33
N HIS A 112 -1.75 -11.24 12.69
CA HIS A 112 -1.80 -9.96 13.41
C HIS A 112 -2.50 -8.86 12.59
N MET A 113 -2.19 -8.75 11.29
CA MET A 113 -2.82 -7.78 10.39
C MET A 113 -4.32 -8.04 10.29
N PHE A 114 -4.73 -9.29 10.06
CA PHE A 114 -6.16 -9.63 9.98
C PHE A 114 -6.86 -9.38 11.30
N ASN A 115 -6.26 -9.71 12.45
CA ASN A 115 -6.85 -9.40 13.74
C ASN A 115 -7.13 -7.91 13.90
N LYS A 116 -6.17 -7.05 13.50
CA LYS A 116 -6.35 -5.60 13.59
C LYS A 116 -7.41 -5.05 12.63
N LEU A 117 -7.44 -5.54 11.39
CA LEU A 117 -8.48 -5.17 10.42
C LEU A 117 -9.88 -5.58 10.93
N GLU A 118 -10.01 -6.80 11.45
CA GLU A 118 -11.26 -7.29 12.00
C GLU A 118 -11.66 -6.59 13.30
N GLU A 119 -10.69 -6.13 14.11
CA GLU A 119 -10.94 -5.31 15.30
C GLU A 119 -11.60 -3.98 14.90
N ILE A 120 -11.02 -3.26 13.94
CA ILE A 120 -11.55 -1.98 13.45
C ILE A 120 -12.93 -2.16 12.81
N ALA A 121 -13.07 -3.15 11.91
CA ALA A 121 -14.30 -3.40 11.17
C ALA A 121 -15.49 -3.83 12.05
N ASN A 122 -15.24 -4.35 13.26
CA ASN A 122 -16.28 -4.72 14.22
C ASN A 122 -16.37 -3.77 15.41
N SER A 123 -15.59 -2.68 15.43
CA SER A 123 -15.76 -1.64 16.43
C SER A 123 -17.15 -0.98 16.27
N LYS A 124 -17.69 -0.45 17.37
CA LYS A 124 -19.04 0.14 17.37
C LYS A 124 -19.20 1.23 16.31
N VAL A 125 -18.14 2.03 16.13
CA VAL A 125 -18.05 3.09 15.12
C VAL A 125 -16.73 2.88 14.37
N PRO A 126 -16.73 2.11 13.27
CA PRO A 126 -15.52 1.83 12.50
C PRO A 126 -14.86 3.10 11.98
N ARG A 127 -13.59 3.29 12.34
CA ARG A 127 -12.78 4.46 11.97
C ARG A 127 -11.42 4.03 11.46
N THR A 128 -10.89 4.77 10.49
CA THR A 128 -9.51 4.59 10.04
C THR A 128 -8.53 4.91 11.18
N PRO A 129 -7.38 4.22 11.26
CA PRO A 129 -6.46 4.36 12.39
C PRO A 129 -5.72 5.70 12.42
N VAL A 130 -5.59 6.38 11.28
CA VAL A 130 -4.73 7.58 11.15
C VAL A 130 -5.53 8.87 11.19
N LEU A 131 -6.51 9.08 10.32
CA LEU A 131 -7.32 10.31 10.37
C LEU A 131 -8.64 10.15 11.11
N GLY A 132 -9.04 8.91 11.46
CA GLY A 132 -10.28 8.67 12.17
C GLY A 132 -11.53 8.83 11.28
N CYS A 133 -11.37 8.76 9.96
CA CYS A 133 -12.45 8.79 8.99
C CYS A 133 -13.42 7.63 9.27
N CYS A 134 -14.72 7.95 9.34
CA CYS A 134 -15.75 7.00 9.71
C CYS A 134 -16.38 6.37 8.47
N ILE A 135 -16.76 5.09 8.57
CA ILE A 135 -17.58 4.45 7.54
C ILE A 135 -18.97 5.10 7.50
N SER A 136 -19.69 4.98 6.39
CA SER A 136 -21.10 5.38 6.32
C SER A 136 -21.92 4.70 7.43
N ARG A 137 -22.77 5.48 8.09
CA ARG A 137 -23.67 5.01 9.18
C ARG A 137 -24.48 3.78 8.80
N ALA A 138 -24.85 3.66 7.52
CA ALA A 138 -25.60 2.51 6.99
C ALA A 138 -24.82 1.17 7.02
N LEU A 139 -23.50 1.20 7.20
CA LEU A 139 -22.64 0.01 7.28
C LEU A 139 -22.10 -0.23 8.69
N GLU A 140 -22.43 0.62 9.67
CA GLU A 140 -22.04 0.41 11.07
C GLU A 140 -22.65 -0.87 11.64
N PRO A 141 -21.96 -1.58 12.55
CA PRO A 141 -22.49 -2.80 13.16
C PRO A 141 -23.86 -2.62 13.81
N ALA A 142 -24.19 -1.44 14.31
CA ALA A 142 -25.52 -1.15 14.87
C ALA A 142 -26.65 -1.24 13.82
N ALA A 143 -26.37 -0.91 12.56
CA ALA A 143 -27.36 -0.90 11.48
C ALA A 143 -27.48 -2.26 10.76
N VAL A 144 -26.37 -2.97 10.59
CA VAL A 144 -26.32 -4.19 9.75
C VAL A 144 -25.90 -5.45 10.50
N ASN A 145 -25.61 -5.35 11.81
CA ASN A 145 -25.10 -6.44 12.63
C ASN A 145 -23.84 -7.09 11.98
N THR A 146 -23.94 -8.37 11.62
CA THR A 146 -22.85 -9.15 10.97
C THR A 146 -22.86 -9.07 9.45
N ASN A 147 -23.89 -8.51 8.83
CA ASN A 147 -23.96 -8.37 7.38
C ASN A 147 -22.89 -7.39 6.87
N PHE A 148 -22.48 -7.59 5.61
CA PHE A 148 -21.48 -6.76 4.91
C PHE A 148 -20.11 -6.68 5.58
N PHE A 149 -19.75 -7.66 6.41
CA PHE A 149 -18.47 -7.69 7.11
C PHE A 149 -17.27 -7.59 6.15
N ASN A 150 -17.28 -8.30 5.03
CA ASN A 150 -16.21 -8.24 4.05
C ASN A 150 -16.10 -6.83 3.42
N SER A 151 -17.23 -6.16 3.20
CA SER A 151 -17.25 -4.77 2.73
C SER A 151 -16.62 -3.82 3.75
N ARG A 152 -16.87 -4.03 5.05
CA ARG A 152 -16.20 -3.26 6.11
C ARG A 152 -14.69 -3.49 6.13
N ILE A 153 -14.23 -4.74 5.98
CA ILE A 153 -12.80 -5.05 5.91
C ILE A 153 -12.15 -4.35 4.71
N ASN A 154 -12.77 -4.44 3.54
CA ASN A 154 -12.33 -3.74 2.35
C ASN A 154 -12.26 -2.22 2.59
N TRP A 155 -13.30 -1.65 3.18
CA TRP A 155 -13.37 -0.23 3.54
C TRP A 155 -12.21 0.18 4.48
N VAL A 156 -11.88 -0.60 5.51
CA VAL A 156 -10.78 -0.26 6.42
C VAL A 156 -9.47 -0.08 5.64
N VAL A 157 -9.16 -0.99 4.71
CA VAL A 157 -7.92 -0.93 3.91
C VAL A 157 -7.97 0.26 2.95
N GLN A 158 -9.03 0.39 2.15
CA GLN A 158 -9.14 1.44 1.14
C GLN A 158 -9.22 2.83 1.76
N SER A 159 -10.03 3.01 2.80
CA SER A 159 -10.17 4.30 3.49
C SER A 159 -8.87 4.70 4.19
N SER A 160 -8.08 3.74 4.69
CA SER A 160 -6.75 4.05 5.24
C SER A 160 -5.74 4.48 4.15
N ALA A 161 -5.89 3.99 2.91
CA ALA A 161 -5.11 4.51 1.77
C ALA A 161 -5.54 5.93 1.39
N VAL A 162 -6.85 6.26 1.52
CA VAL A 162 -7.35 7.63 1.33
C VAL A 162 -6.83 8.57 2.42
N ASP A 163 -6.72 8.12 3.68
CA ASP A 163 -6.05 8.90 4.73
C ASP A 163 -4.62 9.30 4.32
N TYR A 164 -3.90 8.37 3.70
CA TYR A 164 -2.55 8.59 3.19
C TYR A 164 -2.56 9.65 2.08
N LEU A 165 -3.46 9.51 1.10
CA LEU A 165 -3.62 10.47 0.02
C LEU A 165 -3.93 11.88 0.55
N HIS A 166 -4.87 12.02 1.50
CA HIS A 166 -5.21 13.32 2.08
C HIS A 166 -4.01 13.99 2.74
N LEU A 167 -3.23 13.24 3.52
CA LEU A 167 -2.01 13.76 4.14
C LEU A 167 -0.96 14.15 3.10
N MET A 168 -0.79 13.36 2.04
CA MET A 168 0.09 13.73 0.94
C MET A 168 -0.34 15.03 0.27
N LEU A 169 -1.62 15.18 -0.06
CA LEU A 169 -2.13 16.37 -0.75
C LEU A 169 -2.01 17.62 0.12
N VAL A 170 -2.36 17.53 1.41
CA VAL A 170 -2.25 18.65 2.35
C VAL A 170 -0.79 19.04 2.57
N THR A 171 0.09 18.07 2.80
CA THR A 171 1.52 18.33 3.03
C THR A 171 2.18 18.91 1.78
N MET A 172 1.88 18.35 0.60
CA MET A 172 2.44 18.85 -0.65
C MET A 172 1.96 20.27 -0.94
N ARG A 173 0.67 20.55 -0.72
CA ARG A 173 0.13 21.90 -0.86
C ARG A 173 0.83 22.89 0.08
N TRP A 174 0.98 22.51 1.36
CA TRP A 174 1.67 23.34 2.34
C TRP A 174 3.12 23.64 1.91
N LEU A 175 3.89 22.62 1.50
CA LEU A 175 5.26 22.82 1.03
C LEU A 175 5.32 23.67 -0.25
N MET A 176 4.37 23.50 -1.16
CA MET A 176 4.33 24.33 -2.37
C MET A 176 4.07 25.80 -2.05
N GLU A 177 3.16 26.08 -1.12
CA GLU A 177 2.82 27.43 -0.68
C GLU A 177 3.97 28.08 0.11
N ASP A 178 4.52 27.38 1.11
CA ASP A 178 5.57 27.89 2.01
C ASP A 178 6.89 28.16 1.28
N PHE A 179 7.24 27.30 0.32
CA PHE A 179 8.47 27.45 -0.44
C PHE A 179 8.27 28.14 -1.80
N ALA A 180 7.08 28.64 -2.13
CA ALA A 180 6.79 29.26 -3.44
C ALA A 180 7.21 28.35 -4.63
N ILE A 181 6.79 27.09 -4.60
CA ILE A 181 6.94 26.14 -5.71
C ILE A 181 5.70 26.28 -6.58
N ARG A 182 5.86 26.70 -7.83
CA ARG A 182 4.74 26.87 -8.76
C ARG A 182 4.27 25.52 -9.29
N GLY A 183 3.27 24.96 -8.62
CA GLY A 183 2.61 23.75 -9.08
C GLY A 183 1.18 23.64 -8.55
N ARG A 184 0.46 22.64 -9.07
CA ARG A 184 -0.88 22.28 -8.61
C ARG A 184 -1.08 20.79 -8.68
N PHE A 185 -1.95 20.28 -7.82
CA PHE A 185 -2.45 18.93 -7.95
C PHE A 185 -3.14 18.75 -9.31
N ALA A 186 -2.85 17.64 -10.00
CA ALA A 186 -3.41 17.33 -11.29
C ALA A 186 -4.39 16.17 -11.20
N VAL A 187 -3.90 15.01 -10.74
CA VAL A 187 -4.72 13.80 -10.67
C VAL A 187 -4.13 12.82 -9.65
N SER A 188 -5.01 12.05 -9.02
CA SER A 188 -4.64 10.86 -8.24
C SER A 188 -5.36 9.65 -8.82
N ILE A 189 -4.61 8.64 -9.26
CA ILE A 189 -5.15 7.41 -9.84
C ILE A 189 -4.49 6.24 -9.12
N HIS A 190 -5.28 5.39 -8.47
CA HIS A 190 -4.78 4.24 -7.71
C HIS A 190 -3.74 4.65 -6.66
N ASP A 191 -2.48 4.22 -6.85
CA ASP A 191 -1.31 4.47 -6.01
C ASP A 191 -0.43 5.62 -6.53
N GLU A 192 -0.89 6.34 -7.56
CA GLU A 192 -0.18 7.47 -8.15
C GLU A 192 -0.82 8.81 -7.76
N VAL A 193 0.03 9.78 -7.44
CA VAL A 193 -0.36 11.19 -7.24
C VAL A 193 0.52 12.03 -8.14
N ARG A 194 -0.11 12.81 -9.04
CA ARG A 194 0.58 13.61 -10.04
C ARG A 194 0.28 15.09 -9.86
N PHE A 195 1.32 15.90 -10.05
CA PHE A 195 1.28 17.35 -9.95
C PHE A 195 1.75 17.96 -11.27
N LEU A 196 1.11 19.04 -11.70
CA LEU A 196 1.63 19.89 -12.76
C LEU A 196 2.48 20.97 -12.11
N VAL A 197 3.71 21.12 -12.55
CA VAL A 197 4.70 22.03 -11.95
C VAL A 197 5.38 22.81 -13.06
N ALA A 198 5.72 24.08 -12.80
CA ALA A 198 6.57 24.86 -13.69
C ALA A 198 7.93 24.18 -13.86
N SER A 199 8.48 24.20 -15.07
CA SER A 199 9.71 23.47 -15.41
C SER A 199 10.88 23.85 -14.50
N GLU A 200 11.00 25.11 -14.17
CA GLU A 200 12.00 25.69 -13.27
C GLU A 200 11.91 25.14 -11.82
N ASP A 201 10.72 24.73 -11.39
CA ASP A 201 10.47 24.22 -10.04
C ASP A 201 10.41 22.69 -9.96
N ARG A 202 10.58 21.99 -11.08
CA ARG A 202 10.38 20.53 -11.18
C ARG A 202 11.17 19.71 -10.14
N TYR A 203 12.43 20.06 -9.89
CA TYR A 203 13.26 19.33 -8.93
C TYR A 203 12.97 19.72 -7.47
N ARG A 204 12.58 20.97 -7.24
CA ARG A 204 12.11 21.45 -5.93
C ARG A 204 10.79 20.76 -5.55
N ALA A 205 9.88 20.61 -6.51
CA ALA A 205 8.66 19.84 -6.33
C ALA A 205 8.95 18.34 -6.12
N ALA A 206 9.90 17.75 -6.86
CA ALA A 206 10.30 16.36 -6.63
C ALA A 206 10.81 16.15 -5.20
N LEU A 207 11.62 17.08 -4.68
CA LEU A 207 12.07 17.08 -3.29
C LEU A 207 10.91 17.25 -2.30
N ALA A 208 10.00 18.20 -2.56
CA ALA A 208 8.83 18.42 -1.72
C ALA A 208 7.95 17.15 -1.65
N LEU A 209 7.84 16.39 -2.75
CA LEU A 209 7.10 15.14 -2.78
C LEU A 209 7.78 14.03 -1.96
N GLN A 210 9.12 13.94 -2.03
CA GLN A 210 9.89 13.04 -1.16
C GLN A 210 9.69 13.36 0.32
N VAL A 211 9.80 14.64 0.70
CA VAL A 211 9.56 15.12 2.06
C VAL A 211 8.12 14.87 2.49
N THR A 212 7.16 15.09 1.59
CA THR A 212 5.73 14.80 1.82
C THR A 212 5.50 13.34 2.22
N ASN A 213 6.14 12.39 1.52
CA ASN A 213 6.03 10.97 1.85
C ASN A 213 6.67 10.64 3.20
N LEU A 214 7.84 11.21 3.48
CA LEU A 214 8.51 11.07 4.78
C LEU A 214 7.60 11.54 5.92
N LEU A 215 7.05 12.76 5.83
CA LEU A 215 6.17 13.34 6.85
C LEU A 215 4.88 12.53 7.01
N THR A 216 4.28 12.12 5.89
CA THR A 216 3.06 11.29 5.91
C THR A 216 3.32 9.96 6.62
N ARG A 217 4.41 9.26 6.29
CA ARG A 217 4.76 7.99 6.93
C ARG A 217 5.16 8.15 8.39
N ALA A 218 5.88 9.21 8.74
CA ALA A 218 6.21 9.52 10.12
C ALA A 218 4.95 9.75 10.94
N PHE A 219 3.97 10.47 10.40
CA PHE A 219 2.67 10.67 11.06
C PHE A 219 1.88 9.35 11.20
N PHE A 220 1.85 8.51 10.17
CA PHE A 220 1.28 7.16 10.26
C PHE A 220 1.92 6.33 11.38
N ALA A 221 3.27 6.30 11.42
CA ALA A 221 4.01 5.58 12.44
C ALA A 221 3.66 6.11 13.84
N TRP A 222 3.67 7.42 14.02
CA TRP A 222 3.33 8.09 15.28
C TRP A 222 1.91 7.75 15.76
N ARG A 223 0.92 7.82 14.86
CA ARG A 223 -0.48 7.49 15.17
C ARG A 223 -0.69 6.03 15.55
N LEU A 224 0.18 5.14 15.09
CA LEU A 224 0.19 3.73 15.46
C LEU A 224 1.07 3.44 16.70
N GLY A 225 1.63 4.46 17.34
CA GLY A 225 2.45 4.33 18.56
C GLY A 225 3.92 3.99 18.30
N MET A 226 4.38 4.07 17.05
CA MET A 226 5.79 3.89 16.68
C MET A 226 6.49 5.25 16.67
N ARG A 227 7.64 5.34 17.35
CA ARG A 227 8.40 6.61 17.50
C ARG A 227 9.54 6.77 16.51
N ASP A 228 9.79 5.75 15.70
CA ASP A 228 10.83 5.67 14.68
C ASP A 228 10.19 5.34 13.32
N LEU A 229 10.89 5.65 12.23
CA LEU A 229 10.51 5.28 10.87
C LEU A 229 11.73 4.69 10.14
N PRO A 230 11.64 3.47 9.57
CA PRO A 230 12.74 2.90 8.81
C PRO A 230 13.04 3.72 7.53
N GLN A 231 14.31 3.93 7.23
CA GLN A 231 14.74 4.67 6.04
C GLN A 231 14.24 4.03 4.74
N SER A 232 14.16 2.69 4.67
CA SER A 232 13.72 1.96 3.47
C SER A 232 12.30 2.30 3.01
N VAL A 233 11.48 2.85 3.90
CA VAL A 233 10.12 3.29 3.58
C VAL A 233 9.97 4.80 3.58
N ALA A 234 10.94 5.54 4.10
CA ALA A 234 10.84 6.99 4.30
C ALA A 234 10.67 7.76 2.99
N PHE A 235 11.35 7.32 1.94
CA PHE A 235 11.36 7.97 0.63
C PHE A 235 10.69 7.08 -0.43
N PHE A 236 10.17 7.70 -1.49
CA PHE A 236 9.80 6.97 -2.68
C PHE A 236 11.05 6.36 -3.33
N SER A 237 10.88 5.20 -3.96
CA SER A 237 11.93 4.60 -4.78
C SER A 237 12.39 5.53 -5.89
N SER A 238 11.44 6.27 -6.46
CA SER A 238 11.69 7.28 -7.49
C SER A 238 10.54 8.28 -7.50
N VAL A 239 10.85 9.54 -7.82
CA VAL A 239 9.88 10.54 -8.25
C VAL A 239 10.09 10.82 -9.72
N GLU A 240 9.03 10.66 -10.50
CA GLU A 240 9.06 10.82 -11.95
C GLU A 240 8.75 12.26 -12.35
N VAL A 241 9.57 12.81 -13.25
CA VAL A 241 9.41 14.13 -13.85
C VAL A 241 9.34 13.96 -15.35
N ASP A 242 8.21 14.33 -15.94
CA ASP A 242 7.96 14.13 -17.36
C ASP A 242 7.05 15.25 -17.90
N THR A 243 7.15 15.50 -19.21
CA THR A 243 6.27 16.43 -19.94
C THR A 243 5.00 15.74 -20.44
N VAL A 244 4.98 14.40 -20.43
CA VAL A 244 3.83 13.58 -20.82
C VAL A 244 3.35 12.64 -19.72
N LEU A 245 2.11 12.16 -19.86
CA LEU A 245 1.53 11.17 -18.95
C LEU A 245 1.77 9.76 -19.49
N ARG A 246 2.68 9.02 -18.86
CA ARG A 246 2.94 7.59 -19.11
C ARG A 246 3.24 6.85 -17.82
N LYS A 247 3.26 5.51 -17.89
CA LYS A 247 3.40 4.65 -16.71
C LYS A 247 4.80 4.65 -16.13
N GLU A 248 5.81 4.60 -16.99
CA GLU A 248 7.24 4.69 -16.64
C GLU A 248 7.86 5.72 -17.59
N VAL A 249 8.81 6.51 -17.11
CA VAL A 249 9.39 7.65 -17.85
C VAL A 249 10.16 7.26 -19.12
N ASP A 250 10.59 6.01 -19.26
CA ASP A 250 11.31 5.49 -20.41
C ASP A 250 10.39 4.78 -21.41
N MET A 251 9.10 4.65 -21.09
CA MET A 251 8.14 3.96 -21.93
C MET A 251 7.84 4.80 -23.18
N ASP A 252 8.19 4.27 -24.35
CA ASP A 252 7.99 4.95 -25.63
C ASP A 252 6.54 4.85 -26.16
N CYS A 253 5.68 4.08 -25.49
CA CYS A 253 4.26 3.92 -25.83
C CYS A 253 4.00 3.53 -27.31
N VAL A 254 4.83 2.64 -27.85
CA VAL A 254 4.60 2.01 -29.17
C VAL A 254 3.37 1.11 -29.09
N THR A 255 2.39 1.37 -29.95
CA THR A 255 1.15 0.58 -30.06
C THR A 255 0.77 0.42 -31.53
N PRO A 256 -0.13 -0.50 -31.90
CA PRO A 256 -0.57 -0.61 -33.30
C PRO A 256 -1.12 0.70 -33.89
N SER A 257 -1.75 1.55 -33.06
CA SER A 257 -2.22 2.89 -33.43
C SER A 257 -1.16 3.99 -33.30
N ASN A 258 -0.03 3.71 -32.65
CA ASN A 258 1.11 4.61 -32.52
C ASN A 258 2.43 3.87 -32.83
N PRO A 259 2.69 3.52 -34.11
CA PRO A 259 3.78 2.62 -34.47
C PRO A 259 5.17 3.24 -34.31
N GLN A 260 5.28 4.57 -34.35
CA GLN A 260 6.54 5.32 -34.23
C GLN A 260 6.86 5.74 -32.78
N GLY A 261 6.02 5.36 -31.80
CA GLY A 261 6.26 5.71 -30.40
C GLY A 261 6.25 7.22 -30.12
N LEU A 262 6.63 7.61 -28.91
CA LEU A 262 6.70 9.00 -28.46
C LEU A 262 7.96 9.70 -28.95
N LYS A 263 9.09 8.98 -28.97
CA LYS A 263 10.40 9.53 -29.30
C LYS A 263 10.54 9.83 -30.78
N GLU A 264 10.27 8.87 -31.65
CA GLU A 264 10.42 9.06 -33.11
C GLU A 264 9.17 9.74 -33.69
N GLY A 265 7.98 9.33 -33.29
CA GLY A 265 6.72 9.87 -33.82
C GLY A 265 6.38 11.30 -33.38
N TYR A 266 6.68 11.66 -32.12
CA TYR A 266 6.30 12.97 -31.56
C TYR A 266 7.50 13.80 -31.08
N GLY A 267 8.73 13.28 -31.19
CA GLY A 267 9.94 13.98 -30.71
C GLY A 267 10.02 14.12 -29.18
N ILE A 268 9.27 13.31 -28.43
CA ILE A 268 9.18 13.40 -26.97
C ILE A 268 10.22 12.47 -26.33
N PRO A 269 11.25 13.00 -25.64
CA PRO A 269 12.26 12.16 -25.02
C PRO A 269 11.73 11.42 -23.77
N PRO A 270 12.46 10.41 -23.28
CA PRO A 270 12.25 9.86 -21.94
C PRO A 270 12.29 10.95 -20.85
N GLY A 271 11.45 10.80 -19.83
CA GLY A 271 11.46 11.64 -18.63
C GLY A 271 12.58 11.26 -17.66
N GLU A 272 12.58 11.88 -16.49
CA GLU A 272 13.56 11.63 -15.43
C GLU A 272 12.92 10.85 -14.27
N ALA A 273 13.55 9.75 -13.86
CA ALA A 273 13.23 9.02 -12.64
C ALA A 273 14.29 9.35 -11.58
N LEU A 274 13.89 10.07 -10.52
CA LEU A 274 14.81 10.61 -9.53
C LEU A 274 14.60 9.96 -8.16
N ASP A 275 15.60 9.22 -7.68
CA ASP A 275 15.64 8.81 -6.28
C ASP A 275 15.98 10.00 -5.36
N ILE A 276 15.92 9.78 -4.04
CA ILE A 276 16.20 10.85 -3.08
C ILE A 276 17.60 11.46 -3.25
N TYR A 277 18.62 10.66 -3.61
CA TYR A 277 19.99 11.14 -3.72
C TYR A 277 20.16 12.02 -4.97
N ALA A 278 19.63 11.61 -6.11
CA ALA A 278 19.61 12.38 -7.34
C ALA A 278 18.83 13.70 -7.19
N VAL A 279 17.72 13.68 -6.44
CA VAL A 279 16.96 14.89 -6.12
C VAL A 279 17.79 15.85 -5.26
N LEU A 280 18.51 15.36 -4.25
CA LEU A 280 19.36 16.19 -3.38
C LEU A 280 20.48 16.89 -4.17
N GLU A 281 21.11 16.18 -5.10
CA GLU A 281 22.13 16.77 -6.00
C GLU A 281 21.54 17.89 -6.86
N LYS A 282 20.39 17.65 -7.49
CA LYS A 282 19.68 18.63 -8.34
C LYS A 282 19.12 19.83 -7.59
N THR A 283 18.99 19.72 -6.26
CA THR A 283 18.48 20.79 -5.38
C THR A 283 19.58 21.39 -4.50
N LYS A 284 20.86 21.26 -4.89
CA LYS A 284 22.02 21.85 -4.18
C LYS A 284 22.07 21.44 -2.70
N GLY A 285 21.85 20.16 -2.41
CA GLY A 285 21.86 19.61 -1.04
C GLY A 285 20.52 19.67 -0.33
N GLY A 286 19.40 19.69 -1.06
CA GLY A 286 18.06 19.64 -0.48
C GLY A 286 17.41 21.01 -0.21
N ARG A 287 17.79 22.04 -0.98
CA ARG A 287 17.17 23.37 -0.85
C ARG A 287 15.78 23.38 -1.51
N LEU A 288 14.75 23.60 -0.69
CA LEU A 288 13.38 23.81 -1.17
C LEU A 288 13.09 25.27 -1.53
N SER A 289 13.71 26.23 -0.84
CA SER A 289 13.52 27.66 -1.10
C SER A 289 14.01 28.07 -2.49
N PRO A 290 13.40 29.10 -3.10
CA PRO A 290 13.91 29.66 -4.35
C PRO A 290 15.33 30.17 -4.14
N GLU A 291 16.11 30.21 -5.22
CA GLU A 291 17.40 30.90 -5.18
C GLU A 291 17.10 32.39 -4.96
N ALA A 292 17.74 33.00 -3.96
CA ALA A 292 17.64 34.44 -3.78
C ALA A 292 18.07 35.09 -5.10
N GLU A 293 17.20 35.90 -5.70
CA GLU A 293 17.58 36.75 -6.82
C GLU A 293 18.80 37.56 -6.33
N SER A 294 19.94 37.39 -6.99
CA SER A 294 21.08 38.26 -6.79
C SER A 294 20.63 39.66 -7.18
N ALA A 295 20.37 40.51 -6.18
CA ALA A 295 20.11 41.93 -6.36
C ALA A 295 21.28 42.64 -7.04
#